data_AF-A0A9W5TBB9-F1
#
_entry.id   AF-A0A9W5TBB9-F1
#
_cell.length_a   1.000
_cell.length_b   1.000
_cell.length_c   1.000
_cell.angle_alpha   90.00
_cell.angle_beta   90.00
_cell.angle_gamma   90.00
#
_symmetry.space_group_name_H-M   'P 1'
#
loop_
_entity.id
_entity.type
_entity.pdbx_description
1 polymer ?
#
loop_
_entity_poly.entity_id
_entity_poly.type
_entity_poly.pdbx_seq_one_letter_code
_entity_poly.pdbx_strand_id
1 'polypeptide(L)'
;MAPRKTELDGYRVGPFSTEEETILRQAVEDYIGKRHGNDREEALKQLIAQRGRMPSDAVTLGREVLPERHPRSVYNFIRRRIIPHKFGRWDPVEIYVLLRYYFNNEATLNSDSDKKRSWKAVSRQINRLPEQIYDKWKEICPHIEAYRPLFMDPYLTTDEIVEYIGQLSGTRADTQLVTQGDSSTTQLRASMDDEMCLNVHRYIYRLFKQGHIPQPVVYNIPWIQVNERFPQYSQSHIRLKWTQHIYPVVLKHTVEGFSKLVVARAAIYIVRKKRLATDRLSHIEFIEWFPQLPQLYITSCIRSLLKKCVKRLQGNRLKHADVYYKKINIFEISADSVGNSVGTARDTVEPDIQRDFCDGPTVDHDIDGTQDYPAITQDVLPEVSSDDGNIVLTLKRQIKLAYHELQVRRHHRSDMEILSRISQSSIPQLDNINQ
;
A
#
# COMPACT_ATOMS: atom_id res chain seq x y z
N MET A 1 -18.55 8.90 17.74
CA MET A 1 -17.85 8.56 16.49
C MET A 1 -17.49 9.84 15.78
N ALA A 2 -16.21 10.19 15.65
CA ALA A 2 -15.83 11.28 14.76
C ALA A 2 -15.91 10.74 13.31
N PRO A 3 -16.79 11.26 12.45
CA PRO A 3 -16.78 10.86 11.05
C PRO A 3 -15.40 11.18 10.49
N ARG A 4 -14.75 10.20 9.83
CA ARG A 4 -13.68 10.55 8.91
C ARG A 4 -14.35 11.42 7.87
N LYS A 5 -14.05 12.71 7.95
CA LYS A 5 -14.59 13.75 7.09
C LYS A 5 -14.44 13.28 5.64
N THR A 6 -15.48 12.73 5.04
CA THR A 6 -15.64 12.69 3.58
C THR A 6 -15.77 14.12 3.05
N GLU A 7 -16.22 15.02 3.93
CA GLU A 7 -16.28 16.46 3.76
C GLU A 7 -15.51 17.18 4.87
N LEU A 8 -14.44 17.89 4.51
CA LEU A 8 -13.76 18.85 5.38
C LEU A 8 -14.17 20.24 4.93
N ASP A 9 -14.88 20.96 5.80
CA ASP A 9 -15.37 22.32 5.56
C ASP A 9 -16.29 22.39 4.33
N GLY A 10 -17.11 21.34 4.11
CA GLY A 10 -18.00 21.21 2.95
C GLY A 10 -17.33 20.68 1.68
N TYR A 11 -16.02 20.38 1.71
CA TYR A 11 -15.29 19.91 0.54
C TYR A 11 -14.94 18.43 0.60
N ARG A 12 -15.08 17.74 -0.53
CA ARG A 12 -14.69 16.34 -0.68
C ARG A 12 -13.18 16.15 -0.47
N VAL A 13 -12.78 15.32 0.49
CA VAL A 13 -11.37 14.96 0.76
C VAL A 13 -11.08 13.48 0.46
N GLY A 14 -9.80 13.11 0.35
CA GLY A 14 -9.38 11.76 -0.01
C GLY A 14 -8.68 11.67 -1.39
N PRO A 15 -8.43 10.46 -1.92
CA PRO A 15 -7.80 10.28 -3.22
C PRO A 15 -8.65 10.88 -4.35
N PHE A 16 -7.98 11.32 -5.41
CA PHE A 16 -8.64 11.77 -6.64
C PHE A 16 -9.08 10.54 -7.44
N SER A 17 -10.30 10.56 -7.98
CA SER A 17 -10.76 9.56 -8.94
C SER A 17 -10.05 9.73 -10.29
N THR A 18 -10.12 8.71 -11.13
CA THR A 18 -9.61 8.76 -12.52
C THR A 18 -10.29 9.84 -13.34
N GLU A 19 -11.59 10.07 -13.12
CA GLU A 19 -12.36 11.13 -13.77
C GLU A 19 -11.85 12.52 -13.34
N GLU A 20 -11.70 12.75 -12.03
CA GLU A 20 -11.18 14.02 -11.50
C GLU A 20 -9.76 14.29 -11.98
N GLU A 21 -8.91 13.26 -12.06
CA GLU A 21 -7.57 13.37 -12.61
C GLU A 21 -7.59 13.77 -14.09
N THR A 22 -8.48 13.17 -14.88
CA THR A 22 -8.61 13.46 -16.33
C THR A 22 -9.07 14.91 -16.55
N ILE A 23 -10.08 15.35 -15.79
CA ILE A 23 -10.59 16.73 -15.82
C ILE A 23 -9.46 17.72 -15.51
N LEU A 24 -8.69 17.49 -14.45
CA LEU A 24 -7.58 18.38 -14.08
C LEU A 24 -6.46 18.39 -15.10
N ARG A 25 -6.13 17.24 -15.70
CA ARG A 25 -5.11 17.16 -16.76
C ARG A 25 -5.54 17.96 -17.97
N GLN A 26 -6.77 17.78 -18.45
CA GLN A 26 -7.29 18.54 -19.58
C GLN A 26 -7.29 20.05 -19.29
N ALA A 27 -7.77 20.45 -18.11
CA ALA A 27 -7.80 21.86 -17.72
C ALA A 27 -6.40 22.51 -17.70
N VAL A 28 -5.38 21.76 -17.29
CA VAL A 28 -3.98 22.23 -17.31
C VAL A 28 -3.45 22.34 -18.74
N GLU A 29 -3.75 21.38 -19.61
CA GLU A 29 -3.38 21.47 -21.03
C GLU A 29 -4.04 22.67 -21.72
N ASP A 30 -5.33 22.90 -21.44
CA ASP A 30 -6.07 24.06 -21.97
C ASP A 30 -5.46 25.37 -21.45
N TYR A 31 -5.04 25.43 -20.18
CA TYR A 31 -4.33 26.57 -19.61
C TYR A 31 -3.01 26.85 -20.34
N ILE A 32 -2.23 25.79 -20.62
CA ILE A 32 -0.97 25.89 -21.37
C ILE A 32 -1.24 26.38 -22.81
N GLY A 33 -2.26 25.81 -23.48
CA GLY A 33 -2.63 26.18 -24.84
C GLY A 33 -3.08 27.64 -25.00
N LYS A 34 -3.85 28.15 -24.02
CA LYS A 34 -4.32 29.55 -24.00
C LYS A 34 -3.21 30.60 -23.80
N ARG A 35 -2.06 30.19 -23.25
CA ARG A 35 -0.90 31.07 -23.01
C ARG A 35 -0.01 31.28 -24.25
N HIS A 36 -0.50 30.96 -25.46
CA HIS A 36 0.09 31.19 -26.79
C HIS A 36 1.53 31.74 -26.79
N GLY A 37 2.54 30.86 -26.89
CA GLY A 37 3.93 31.23 -27.16
C GLY A 37 4.93 31.06 -26.02
N ASN A 38 4.50 30.73 -24.80
CA ASN A 38 5.42 30.39 -23.72
C ASN A 38 5.87 28.93 -23.79
N ASP A 39 7.15 28.69 -23.45
CA ASP A 39 7.66 27.35 -23.18
C ASP A 39 6.75 26.65 -22.16
N ARG A 40 6.41 25.38 -22.44
CA ARG A 40 5.52 24.55 -21.62
C ARG A 40 5.99 24.53 -20.16
N GLU A 41 7.30 24.47 -19.95
CA GLU A 41 7.89 24.46 -18.61
C GLU A 41 7.63 25.78 -17.87
N GLU A 42 7.71 26.91 -18.56
CA GLU A 42 7.44 28.22 -17.98
C GLU A 42 5.96 28.40 -17.64
N ALA A 43 5.05 27.95 -18.52
CA ALA A 43 3.62 27.95 -18.25
C ALA A 43 3.28 27.14 -16.98
N LEU A 44 3.89 25.97 -16.81
CA LEU A 44 3.72 25.15 -15.60
C LEU A 44 4.33 25.80 -14.35
N LYS A 45 5.47 26.47 -14.45
CA LYS A 45 6.06 27.24 -13.33
C LYS A 45 5.13 28.37 -12.91
N GLN A 46 4.57 29.11 -13.86
CA GLN A 46 3.64 30.20 -13.58
C GLN A 46 2.32 29.69 -12.97
N LEU A 47 1.84 28.51 -13.41
CA LEU A 47 0.62 27.89 -12.90
C LEU A 47 0.65 27.68 -11.37
N ILE A 48 1.78 27.24 -10.82
CA ILE A 48 1.94 27.01 -9.37
C ILE A 48 2.59 28.16 -8.61
N ALA A 49 3.09 29.18 -9.30
CA ALA A 49 3.69 30.35 -8.68
C ALA A 49 2.61 31.15 -7.94
N GLN A 50 2.86 31.40 -6.65
CA GLN A 50 1.99 32.27 -5.87
C GLN A 50 2.37 33.74 -6.15
N ARG A 51 1.39 34.55 -6.55
CA ARG A 51 1.58 35.98 -6.82
C ARG A 51 1.16 36.79 -5.60
N GLY A 52 2.05 36.89 -4.62
CA GLY A 52 1.81 37.64 -3.39
C GLY A 52 0.63 37.08 -2.57
N ARG A 53 -0.38 37.92 -2.30
CA ARG A 53 -1.59 37.51 -1.56
C ARG A 53 -2.65 36.81 -2.43
N MET A 54 -2.47 36.79 -3.75
CA MET A 54 -3.42 36.14 -4.66
C MET A 54 -3.21 34.62 -4.67
N PRO A 55 -4.29 33.83 -4.82
CA PRO A 55 -4.16 32.39 -5.06
C PRO A 55 -3.37 32.15 -6.35
N SER A 56 -2.59 31.07 -6.40
CA SER A 56 -1.93 30.65 -7.65
C SER A 56 -2.97 30.27 -8.71
N ASP A 57 -2.63 30.41 -9.99
CA ASP A 57 -3.51 30.05 -11.11
C ASP A 57 -4.00 28.58 -11.01
N ALA A 58 -3.19 27.67 -10.46
CA ALA A 58 -3.58 26.28 -10.18
C ALA A 58 -4.78 26.15 -9.23
N VAL A 59 -4.90 27.05 -8.26
CA VAL A 59 -6.01 27.07 -7.29
C VAL A 59 -7.27 27.60 -7.98
N THR A 60 -7.13 28.63 -8.80
CA THR A 60 -8.23 29.22 -9.58
C THR A 60 -8.79 28.20 -10.56
N LEU A 61 -7.91 27.59 -11.37
CA LEU A 61 -8.26 26.52 -12.30
C LEU A 61 -8.98 25.37 -11.59
N GLY A 62 -8.45 24.95 -10.44
CA GLY A 62 -9.04 23.88 -9.64
C GLY A 62 -10.45 24.17 -9.13
N ARG A 63 -10.74 25.43 -8.78
CA ARG A 63 -12.08 25.86 -8.34
C ARG A 63 -13.09 25.86 -9.47
N GLU A 64 -12.65 26.17 -10.69
CA GLU A 64 -13.52 26.19 -11.87
C GLU A 64 -13.94 24.77 -12.27
N VAL A 65 -12.99 23.83 -12.29
CA VAL A 65 -13.24 22.48 -12.84
C VAL A 65 -13.61 21.43 -11.79
N LEU A 66 -13.24 21.64 -10.53
CA LEU A 66 -13.60 20.77 -9.40
C LEU A 66 -14.01 21.61 -8.17
N PRO A 67 -15.15 22.31 -8.24
CA PRO A 67 -15.60 23.21 -7.15
C PRO A 67 -15.84 22.47 -5.82
N GLU A 68 -16.24 21.20 -5.89
CA GLU A 68 -16.50 20.34 -4.73
C GLU A 68 -15.22 19.89 -3.99
N ARG A 69 -14.03 20.08 -4.59
CA ARG A 69 -12.76 19.70 -3.98
C ARG A 69 -12.12 20.87 -3.26
N HIS A 70 -11.49 20.58 -2.13
CA HIS A 70 -10.80 21.61 -1.37
C HIS A 70 -9.66 22.21 -2.22
N PRO A 71 -9.55 23.54 -2.37
CA PRO A 71 -8.61 24.16 -3.32
C PRO A 71 -7.14 23.80 -3.06
N ARG A 72 -6.77 23.64 -1.78
CA ARG A 72 -5.44 23.16 -1.37
C ARG A 72 -5.15 21.72 -1.84
N SER A 73 -6.15 20.84 -1.87
CA SER A 73 -6.00 19.48 -2.37
C SER A 73 -5.74 19.47 -3.86
N VAL A 74 -6.48 20.29 -4.62
CA VAL A 74 -6.28 20.43 -6.07
C VAL A 74 -4.89 21.01 -6.37
N TYR A 75 -4.49 22.08 -5.69
CA TYR A 75 -3.13 22.64 -5.82
C TYR A 75 -2.04 21.60 -5.60
N ASN A 76 -2.15 20.82 -4.52
CA ASN A 76 -1.18 19.77 -4.21
C ASN A 76 -1.20 18.65 -5.25
N PHE A 77 -2.36 18.30 -5.80
CA PHE A 77 -2.49 17.30 -6.85
C PHE A 77 -1.77 17.77 -8.13
N ILE A 78 -2.10 18.97 -8.62
CA ILE A 78 -1.46 19.56 -9.80
C ILE A 78 0.06 19.60 -9.61
N ARG A 79 0.52 20.15 -8.48
CA ARG A 79 1.95 20.29 -8.16
C ARG A 79 2.70 18.95 -8.14
N ARG A 80 2.07 17.87 -7.69
CA ARG A 80 2.73 16.57 -7.45
C ARG A 80 2.54 15.56 -8.58
N ARG A 81 1.44 15.64 -9.34
CA ARG A 81 1.01 14.59 -10.29
C ARG A 81 0.93 15.05 -11.74
N ILE A 82 0.78 16.35 -11.98
CA ILE A 82 0.68 16.91 -13.33
C ILE A 82 1.99 17.56 -13.74
N ILE A 83 2.57 18.38 -12.86
CA ILE A 83 3.90 18.96 -13.13
C ILE A 83 4.95 17.85 -13.15
N PRO A 84 5.80 17.79 -14.18
CA PRO A 84 6.84 16.79 -14.28
C PRO A 84 7.90 17.04 -13.20
N HIS A 85 8.24 15.98 -12.47
CA HIS A 85 9.38 15.93 -11.55
C HIS A 85 10.16 14.67 -11.87
N LYS A 86 11.43 14.60 -11.47
CA LYS A 86 12.21 13.36 -11.55
C LYS A 86 11.65 12.34 -10.55
N PHE A 87 11.36 11.14 -11.05
CA PHE A 87 10.89 10.00 -10.28
C PHE A 87 11.85 8.81 -10.47
N GLY A 88 11.81 7.84 -9.55
CA GLY A 88 12.64 6.64 -9.62
C GLY A 88 13.86 6.68 -8.71
N ARG A 89 14.84 5.80 -9.00
CA ARG A 89 16.05 5.57 -8.20
C ARG A 89 16.82 6.87 -7.98
N TRP A 90 17.37 7.04 -6.77
CA TRP A 90 18.22 8.17 -6.45
C TRP A 90 19.62 7.95 -7.01
N ASP A 91 20.08 8.92 -7.77
CA ASP A 91 21.44 8.99 -8.30
C ASP A 91 22.40 9.44 -7.19
N PRO A 92 23.63 8.87 -7.10
CA PRO A 92 24.66 9.35 -6.17
C PRO A 92 24.88 10.87 -6.22
N VAL A 93 24.78 11.49 -7.39
CA VAL A 93 24.89 12.95 -7.54
C VAL A 93 23.76 13.69 -6.81
N GLU A 94 22.54 13.15 -6.84
CA GLU A 94 21.40 13.75 -6.12
C GLU A 94 21.57 13.66 -4.61
N ILE A 95 22.13 12.53 -4.14
CA ILE A 95 22.43 12.32 -2.72
C ILE A 95 23.57 13.25 -2.29
N TYR A 96 24.59 13.42 -3.12
CA TYR A 96 25.66 14.40 -2.89
C TYR A 96 25.11 15.81 -2.72
N VAL A 97 24.24 16.28 -3.62
CA VAL A 97 23.63 17.62 -3.52
C VAL A 97 22.84 17.79 -2.22
N LEU A 98 22.10 16.77 -1.82
CA LEU A 98 21.34 16.75 -0.55
C LEU A 98 22.28 16.84 0.67
N LEU A 99 23.32 16.01 0.72
CA LEU A 99 24.30 15.97 1.80
C LEU A 99 25.11 17.27 1.87
N ARG A 100 25.59 17.77 0.73
CA ARG A 100 26.30 19.05 0.63
C ARG A 100 25.45 20.19 1.18
N TYR A 101 24.17 20.24 0.81
CA TYR A 101 23.24 21.26 1.33
C TYR A 101 23.10 21.15 2.85
N TYR A 102 23.01 19.93 3.39
CA TYR A 102 22.93 19.72 4.84
C TYR A 102 24.21 20.19 5.56
N PHE A 103 25.38 19.69 5.19
CA PHE A 103 26.64 20.00 5.87
C PHE A 103 26.99 21.50 5.79
N ASN A 104 26.71 22.16 4.65
CA ASN A 104 26.90 23.61 4.52
C ASN A 104 25.99 24.45 5.40
N ASN A 105 24.88 23.89 5.89
CA ASN A 105 23.89 24.61 6.71
C ASN A 105 23.78 24.02 8.13
N GLU A 106 24.64 23.08 8.52
CA GLU A 106 24.50 22.29 9.73
C GLU A 106 24.44 23.15 11.01
N ALA A 107 25.30 24.18 11.11
CA ALA A 107 25.32 25.11 12.25
C ALA A 107 23.99 25.87 12.43
N THR A 108 23.34 26.25 11.33
CA THR A 108 22.04 26.94 11.33
C THR A 108 20.89 25.98 11.63
N LEU A 109 21.06 24.71 11.25
CA LEU A 109 20.04 23.66 11.36
C LEU A 109 19.97 22.99 12.74
N ASN A 110 21.01 23.14 13.57
CA ASN A 110 21.06 22.63 14.95
C ASN A 110 20.61 23.64 16.00
N SER A 111 20.22 24.87 15.61
CA SER A 111 19.58 25.82 16.52
C SER A 111 18.09 25.47 16.67
N ASP A 112 17.63 25.32 17.92
CA ASP A 112 16.31 24.86 18.39
C ASP A 112 15.06 25.63 17.90
N SER A 113 15.19 26.50 16.88
CA SER A 113 14.01 26.95 16.16
C SER A 113 13.64 25.89 15.12
N ASP A 114 12.63 25.10 15.44
CA ASP A 114 11.89 24.11 14.64
C ASP A 114 11.33 24.63 13.29
N LYS A 115 11.88 25.72 12.76
CA LYS A 115 11.57 26.32 11.47
C LYS A 115 12.12 25.44 10.35
N LYS A 116 11.37 24.36 10.09
CA LYS A 116 11.21 23.64 8.82
C LYS A 116 12.41 23.77 7.89
N ARG A 117 13.30 22.77 7.92
CA ARG A 117 14.34 22.57 6.90
C ARG A 117 13.76 22.81 5.51
N SER A 118 14.18 23.89 4.84
CA SER A 118 13.59 24.30 3.57
C SER A 118 14.29 23.55 2.43
N TRP A 119 13.78 22.37 2.08
CA TRP A 119 14.29 21.57 0.96
C TRP A 119 13.98 22.16 -0.43
N LYS A 120 13.45 23.39 -0.50
CA LYS A 120 13.09 24.05 -1.76
C LYS A 120 14.29 24.28 -2.67
N ALA A 121 15.45 24.65 -2.09
CA ALA A 121 16.67 24.87 -2.87
C ALA A 121 17.15 23.58 -3.53
N VAL A 122 17.29 22.51 -2.73
CA VAL A 122 17.64 21.17 -3.20
C VAL A 122 16.63 20.68 -4.24
N SER A 123 15.34 20.85 -3.99
CA SER A 123 14.24 20.48 -4.91
C SER A 123 14.38 21.07 -6.29
N ARG A 124 14.73 22.36 -6.39
CA ARG A 124 14.97 23.01 -7.67
C ARG A 124 16.22 22.47 -8.36
N GLN A 125 17.27 22.18 -7.60
CA GLN A 125 18.56 21.75 -8.15
C GLN A 125 18.50 20.32 -8.72
N ILE A 126 17.85 19.39 -8.03
CA ILE A 126 17.77 17.97 -8.47
C ILE A 126 16.45 17.64 -9.19
N ASN A 127 15.58 18.63 -9.39
CA ASN A 127 14.26 18.49 -10.01
C ASN A 127 13.39 17.38 -9.38
N ARG A 128 13.43 17.24 -8.05
CA ARG A 128 12.57 16.32 -7.28
C ARG A 128 11.64 17.11 -6.35
N LEU A 129 10.52 16.52 -5.97
CA LEU A 129 9.59 17.15 -5.04
C LEU A 129 10.24 17.35 -3.66
N PRO A 130 9.95 18.46 -2.95
CA PRO A 130 10.45 18.68 -1.59
C PRO A 130 10.09 17.53 -0.63
N GLU A 131 8.92 16.91 -0.82
CA GLU A 131 8.51 15.73 -0.05
C GLU A 131 9.41 14.53 -0.30
N GLN A 132 9.79 14.25 -1.55
CA GLN A 132 10.70 13.14 -1.88
C GLN A 132 12.09 13.38 -1.25
N ILE A 133 12.56 14.63 -1.26
CA ILE A 133 13.82 15.00 -0.61
C ILE A 133 13.74 14.79 0.89
N TYR A 134 12.66 15.23 1.52
CA TYR A 134 12.46 15.03 2.94
C TYR A 134 12.39 13.54 3.31
N ASP A 135 11.68 12.74 2.52
CA ASP A 135 11.60 11.30 2.72
C ASP A 135 12.97 10.62 2.54
N LYS A 136 13.75 11.03 1.54
CA LYS A 136 15.13 10.52 1.35
C LYS A 136 16.07 10.99 2.46
N TRP A 137 15.91 12.22 2.94
CA TRP A 137 16.65 12.71 4.09
C TRP A 137 16.36 11.88 5.34
N LYS A 138 15.10 11.52 5.61
CA LYS A 138 14.75 10.63 6.72
C LYS A 138 15.43 9.25 6.64
N GLU A 139 15.65 8.75 5.44
CA GLU A 139 16.36 7.49 5.20
C GLU A 139 17.86 7.62 5.50
N ILE A 140 18.48 8.74 5.09
CA ILE A 140 19.93 8.97 5.21
C ILE A 140 20.33 9.48 6.60
N CYS A 141 19.50 10.33 7.21
CA CYS A 141 19.79 11.06 8.46
C CYS A 141 20.29 10.17 9.62
N PRO A 142 19.75 8.96 9.86
CA PRO A 142 20.26 8.08 10.92
C PRO A 142 21.71 7.63 10.70
N HIS A 143 22.20 7.71 9.46
CA HIS A 143 23.53 7.29 9.05
C HIS A 143 24.41 8.49 8.66
N ILE A 144 24.05 9.71 9.06
CA ILE A 144 24.72 10.93 8.59
C ILE A 144 26.23 10.95 8.93
N GLU A 145 26.60 10.36 10.07
CA GLU A 145 27.99 10.26 10.52
C GLU A 145 28.86 9.40 9.59
N ALA A 146 28.28 8.43 8.87
CA ALA A 146 29.02 7.66 7.87
C ALA A 146 29.44 8.52 6.66
N TYR A 147 28.70 9.60 6.37
CA TYR A 147 28.99 10.51 5.27
C TYR A 147 29.88 11.68 5.69
N ARG A 148 29.92 12.03 6.98
CA ARG A 148 30.64 13.21 7.49
C ARG A 148 32.11 13.29 7.06
N PRO A 149 32.91 12.21 7.11
CA PRO A 149 34.32 12.26 6.68
C PRO A 149 34.49 12.74 5.23
N LEU A 150 33.58 12.34 4.34
CA LEU A 150 33.62 12.71 2.92
C LEU A 150 33.48 14.22 2.68
N PHE A 151 32.85 14.95 3.61
CA PHE A 151 32.62 16.39 3.51
C PHE A 151 33.57 17.21 4.39
N MET A 152 34.41 16.56 5.19
CA MET A 152 35.45 17.21 6.00
C MET A 152 36.83 17.12 5.37
N ASP A 153 37.06 16.19 4.45
CA ASP A 153 38.33 16.00 3.76
C ASP A 153 38.49 17.03 2.61
N PRO A 154 39.44 17.98 2.70
CA PRO A 154 39.66 18.97 1.65
C PRO A 154 40.38 18.40 0.41
N TYR A 155 40.92 17.18 0.50
CA TYR A 155 41.66 16.54 -0.59
C TYR A 155 40.75 15.72 -1.53
N LEU A 156 39.51 15.44 -1.12
CA LEU A 156 38.55 14.73 -1.95
C LEU A 156 37.91 15.67 -2.98
N THR A 157 37.95 15.25 -4.25
CA THR A 157 37.22 15.90 -5.33
C THR A 157 35.72 15.61 -5.27
N THR A 158 34.92 16.41 -5.96
CA THR A 158 33.46 16.18 -6.01
C THR A 158 33.12 14.82 -6.63
N ASP A 159 33.86 14.40 -7.66
CA ASP A 159 33.61 13.14 -8.34
C ASP A 159 33.93 11.94 -7.45
N GLU A 160 35.03 11.99 -6.70
CA GLU A 160 35.37 10.96 -5.71
C GLU A 160 34.30 10.86 -4.62
N ILE A 161 33.82 11.98 -4.08
CA ILE A 161 32.74 11.97 -3.08
C ILE A 161 31.46 11.34 -3.65
N VAL A 162 31.10 11.67 -4.89
CA VAL A 162 29.95 11.08 -5.58
C VAL A 162 30.14 9.57 -5.77
N GLU A 163 31.34 9.13 -6.14
CA GLU A 163 31.67 7.72 -6.28
C GLU A 163 31.54 6.97 -4.94
N TYR A 164 32.12 7.51 -3.85
CA TYR A 164 31.99 6.94 -2.51
C TYR A 164 30.52 6.88 -2.04
N ILE A 165 29.73 7.91 -2.31
CA ILE A 165 28.28 7.90 -2.04
C ILE A 165 27.60 6.80 -2.86
N GLY A 166 28.02 6.61 -4.11
CA GLY A 166 27.54 5.55 -4.99
C GLY A 166 27.86 4.16 -4.47
N GLN A 167 29.07 3.95 -3.96
CA GLN A 167 29.48 2.71 -3.31
C GLN A 167 28.65 2.47 -2.04
N LEU A 168 28.59 3.43 -1.12
CA LEU A 168 27.79 3.33 0.11
C LEU A 168 26.29 3.08 -0.15
N SER A 169 25.77 3.60 -1.25
CA SER A 169 24.38 3.39 -1.69
C SER A 169 24.18 2.08 -2.47
N GLY A 170 25.26 1.53 -3.06
CA GLY A 170 25.28 0.37 -3.96
C GLY A 170 25.56 -0.95 -3.27
N THR A 171 26.39 -0.99 -2.21
CA THR A 171 26.77 -2.22 -1.50
C THR A 171 25.61 -2.87 -0.71
N ARG A 172 24.38 -2.35 -0.82
CA ARG A 172 23.16 -2.97 -0.31
C ARG A 172 22.47 -3.92 -1.31
N ALA A 173 22.97 -4.05 -2.54
CA ALA A 173 22.51 -5.03 -3.51
C ALA A 173 23.72 -5.78 -4.10
N ASP A 174 23.92 -7.02 -3.68
CA ASP A 174 24.76 -8.02 -4.33
C ASP A 174 26.26 -7.73 -4.44
N THR A 175 27.01 -7.69 -3.32
CA THR A 175 28.39 -8.22 -3.33
C THR A 175 28.83 -8.65 -1.92
N GLN A 176 28.83 -9.97 -1.68
CA GLN A 176 29.74 -10.58 -0.71
C GLN A 176 31.14 -10.51 -1.31
N LEU A 177 31.95 -9.55 -0.87
CA LEU A 177 33.40 -9.63 -1.04
C LEU A 177 34.01 -9.91 0.33
N VAL A 178 34.66 -11.07 0.36
CA VAL A 178 35.47 -11.60 1.44
C VAL A 178 36.55 -10.59 1.81
N THR A 179 36.50 -10.06 3.02
CA THR A 179 37.71 -9.62 3.71
C THR A 179 37.53 -9.89 5.20
N GLN A 180 38.36 -10.79 5.72
CA GLN A 180 38.49 -11.06 7.15
C GLN A 180 38.97 -9.78 7.84
N GLY A 181 38.19 -9.31 8.80
CA GLY A 181 38.51 -8.18 9.65
C GLY A 181 37.40 -8.01 10.66
N ASP A 182 37.66 -8.43 11.90
CA ASP A 182 36.78 -8.30 13.05
C ASP A 182 36.30 -6.85 13.20
N SER A 183 35.03 -6.61 12.85
CA SER A 183 34.17 -5.59 13.47
C SER A 183 32.75 -5.75 12.93
N SER A 184 31.86 -6.10 13.85
CA SER A 184 30.45 -6.38 13.65
C SER A 184 29.66 -5.13 13.23
N THR A 185 29.38 -4.94 11.94
CA THR A 185 28.35 -3.97 11.50
C THR A 185 27.79 -4.25 10.10
N THR A 186 27.51 -5.50 9.77
CA THR A 186 26.73 -5.86 8.58
C THR A 186 25.23 -5.72 8.88
N GLN A 187 24.68 -4.51 8.79
CA GLN A 187 23.22 -4.30 8.75
C GLN A 187 22.68 -4.67 7.35
N LEU A 188 22.69 -5.97 7.04
CA LEU A 188 21.54 -6.60 6.39
C LEU A 188 20.30 -6.07 7.10
N ARG A 189 19.21 -5.70 6.39
CA ARG A 189 17.93 -5.30 6.98
C ARG A 189 17.67 -6.17 8.19
N ALA A 190 17.96 -5.68 9.40
CA ALA A 190 18.03 -6.54 10.56
C ALA A 190 16.62 -7.11 10.70
N SER A 191 16.48 -8.41 10.45
CA SER A 191 15.19 -9.05 10.62
C SER A 191 14.80 -8.79 12.07
N MET A 192 13.66 -8.14 12.28
CA MET A 192 13.15 -7.93 13.62
C MET A 192 12.90 -9.32 14.21
N ASP A 193 13.74 -9.71 15.16
CA ASP A 193 13.63 -10.99 15.86
C ASP A 193 12.32 -11.05 16.68
N ASP A 194 11.99 -12.24 17.16
CA ASP A 194 10.72 -12.49 17.84
C ASP A 194 10.66 -11.75 19.18
N GLU A 195 11.80 -11.60 19.87
CA GLU A 195 11.90 -10.85 21.12
C GLU A 195 11.60 -9.35 20.89
N MET A 196 12.16 -8.76 19.84
CA MET A 196 11.91 -7.38 19.45
C MET A 196 10.46 -7.19 19.00
N CYS A 197 9.90 -8.15 18.24
CA CYS A 197 8.50 -8.13 17.87
C CYS A 197 7.58 -8.08 19.11
N LEU A 198 7.89 -8.88 20.12
CA LEU A 198 7.19 -8.91 21.40
C LEU A 198 7.36 -7.58 22.16
N ASN A 199 8.56 -7.02 22.19
CA ASN A 199 8.85 -5.74 22.84
C ASN A 199 8.11 -4.56 22.18
N VAL A 200 8.04 -4.53 20.84
CA VAL A 200 7.24 -3.56 20.08
C VAL A 200 5.77 -3.67 20.47
N HIS A 201 5.21 -4.88 20.51
CA HIS A 201 3.81 -5.08 20.90
C HIS A 201 3.53 -4.64 22.33
N ARG A 202 4.38 -5.05 23.29
CA ARG A 202 4.28 -4.66 24.70
C ARG A 202 4.32 -3.14 24.87
N TYR A 203 5.18 -2.45 24.13
CA TYR A 203 5.24 -0.99 24.19
C TYR A 203 3.97 -0.34 23.67
N ILE A 204 3.45 -0.78 22.52
CA ILE A 204 2.19 -0.30 21.96
C ILE A 204 1.02 -0.56 22.94
N TYR A 205 0.99 -1.73 23.60
CA TYR A 205 0.00 -2.06 24.63
C TYR A 205 0.09 -1.12 25.84
N ARG A 206 1.31 -0.76 26.30
CA ARG A 206 1.50 0.24 27.37
C ARG A 206 1.00 1.62 26.97
N LEU A 207 1.31 2.08 25.76
CA LEU A 207 0.80 3.35 25.23
C LEU A 207 -0.73 3.37 25.20
N PHE A 208 -1.35 2.25 24.82
CA PHE A 208 -2.80 2.09 24.89
C PHE A 208 -3.33 2.19 26.32
N LYS A 209 -2.72 1.48 27.29
CA LYS A 209 -3.11 1.52 28.71
C LYS A 209 -2.96 2.90 29.34
N GLN A 210 -1.99 3.69 28.88
CA GLN A 210 -1.77 5.07 29.30
C GLN A 210 -2.73 6.07 28.64
N GLY A 211 -3.60 5.63 27.72
CA GLY A 211 -4.55 6.50 27.03
C GLY A 211 -3.96 7.31 25.87
N HIS A 212 -2.73 7.05 25.44
CA HIS A 212 -2.09 7.74 24.33
C HIS A 212 -2.62 7.32 22.95
N ILE A 213 -3.38 6.22 22.86
CA ILE A 213 -3.91 5.70 21.59
C ILE A 213 -5.44 5.87 21.57
N PRO A 214 -5.98 6.84 20.80
CA PRO A 214 -7.43 7.02 20.71
C PRO A 214 -8.08 5.90 19.87
N GLN A 215 -9.38 5.70 20.05
CA GLN A 215 -10.14 4.72 19.27
C GLN A 215 -10.45 5.22 17.85
N PRO A 216 -10.50 4.35 16.82
CA PRO A 216 -10.18 2.92 16.84
C PRO A 216 -8.66 2.67 16.92
N VAL A 217 -8.28 1.76 17.81
CA VAL A 217 -6.90 1.66 18.31
C VAL A 217 -5.90 1.34 17.20
N VAL A 218 -6.22 0.37 16.34
CA VAL A 218 -5.32 -0.11 15.27
C VAL A 218 -4.97 0.94 14.22
N TYR A 219 -5.74 2.03 14.11
CA TYR A 219 -5.52 3.10 13.13
C TYR A 219 -4.81 4.32 13.70
N ASN A 220 -4.79 4.47 15.03
CA ASN A 220 -4.31 5.68 15.69
C ASN A 220 -3.02 5.46 16.49
N ILE A 221 -2.31 4.36 16.26
CA ILE A 221 -1.02 4.09 16.91
C ILE A 221 -0.05 5.25 16.60
N PRO A 222 0.55 5.89 17.62
CA PRO A 222 1.47 7.00 17.44
C PRO A 222 2.85 6.48 16.99
N TRP A 223 2.95 6.10 15.71
CA TRP A 223 4.12 5.44 15.15
C TRP A 223 5.43 6.24 15.30
N ILE A 224 5.36 7.57 15.43
CA ILE A 224 6.53 8.42 15.71
C ILE A 224 7.09 8.10 17.10
N GLN A 225 6.23 8.13 18.12
CA GLN A 225 6.59 7.77 19.51
C GLN A 225 7.03 6.30 19.64
N VAL A 226 6.46 5.40 18.84
CA VAL A 226 6.94 4.01 18.75
C VAL A 226 8.34 3.97 18.16
N ASN A 227 8.62 4.71 17.10
CA ASN A 227 9.92 4.71 16.46
C ASN A 227 11.02 5.31 17.35
N GLU A 228 10.73 6.34 18.13
CA GLU A 228 11.67 6.90 19.13
C GLU A 228 12.15 5.86 20.14
N ARG A 229 11.30 4.88 20.49
CA ARG A 229 11.66 3.78 21.39
C ARG A 229 12.48 2.67 20.70
N PHE A 230 12.35 2.53 19.38
CA PHE A 230 13.03 1.52 18.57
C PHE A 230 13.75 2.17 17.38
N PRO A 231 14.76 3.03 17.63
CA PRO A 231 15.41 3.86 16.61
C PRO A 231 16.20 3.05 15.57
N GLN A 232 16.54 1.80 15.88
CA GLN A 232 17.26 0.89 14.99
C GLN A 232 16.42 0.41 13.78
N TYR A 233 15.10 0.63 13.80
CA TYR A 233 14.21 0.33 12.67
C TYR A 233 13.55 1.60 12.17
N SER A 234 13.18 1.65 10.88
CA SER A 234 12.36 2.76 10.39
C SER A 234 10.91 2.65 10.89
N GLN A 235 10.26 3.79 11.09
CA GLN A 235 8.83 3.87 11.44
C GLN A 235 7.96 2.98 10.53
N SER A 236 8.21 3.02 9.21
CA SER A 236 7.48 2.23 8.22
C SER A 236 7.71 0.73 8.39
N HIS A 237 8.94 0.31 8.71
CA HIS A 237 9.27 -1.09 8.95
C HIS A 237 8.54 -1.63 10.18
N ILE A 238 8.60 -0.91 11.30
CA ILE A 238 7.90 -1.29 12.54
C ILE A 238 6.39 -1.38 12.29
N ARG A 239 5.81 -0.37 11.65
CA ARG A 239 4.38 -0.34 11.32
C ARG A 239 3.97 -1.54 10.46
N LEU A 240 4.74 -1.85 9.43
CA LEU A 240 4.44 -2.94 8.51
C LEU A 240 4.53 -4.30 9.22
N LYS A 241 5.63 -4.54 9.95
CA LYS A 241 5.86 -5.77 10.71
C LYS A 241 4.77 -5.96 11.77
N TRP A 242 4.41 -4.91 12.50
CA TRP A 242 3.32 -4.98 13.48
C TRP A 242 1.97 -5.30 12.83
N THR A 243 1.64 -4.59 11.74
CA THR A 243 0.35 -4.73 11.05
C THR A 243 0.15 -6.11 10.42
N GLN A 244 1.19 -6.67 9.81
CA GLN A 244 1.08 -7.88 9.00
C GLN A 244 1.47 -9.16 9.72
N HIS A 245 2.21 -9.06 10.82
CA HIS A 245 2.76 -10.21 11.52
C HIS A 245 2.44 -10.18 13.01
N ILE A 246 2.93 -9.19 13.75
CA ILE A 246 2.85 -9.19 15.22
C ILE A 246 1.40 -9.17 15.71
N TYR A 247 0.59 -8.22 15.22
CA TYR A 247 -0.81 -8.10 15.64
C TYR A 247 -1.66 -9.32 15.24
N PRO A 248 -1.56 -9.86 14.00
CA PRO A 248 -2.21 -11.12 13.65
C PRO A 248 -1.84 -12.32 14.54
N VAL A 249 -0.56 -12.45 14.93
CA VAL A 249 -0.12 -13.52 15.85
C VAL A 249 -0.79 -13.36 17.21
N VAL A 250 -0.79 -12.14 17.77
CA VAL A 250 -1.49 -11.83 19.02
C VAL A 250 -2.97 -12.18 18.94
N LEU A 251 -3.64 -11.81 17.85
CA LEU A 251 -5.05 -12.15 17.65
C LEU A 251 -5.28 -13.67 17.55
N LYS A 252 -4.38 -14.42 16.90
CA LYS A 252 -4.47 -15.88 16.81
C LYS A 252 -4.38 -16.55 18.20
N HIS A 253 -3.56 -16.01 19.11
CA HIS A 253 -3.46 -16.54 20.48
C HIS A 253 -4.66 -16.14 21.36
N THR A 254 -5.25 -14.96 21.13
CA THR A 254 -6.29 -14.41 22.02
C THR A 254 -7.71 -14.66 21.54
N VAL A 255 -7.92 -14.96 20.26
CA VAL A 255 -9.25 -15.16 19.67
C VAL A 255 -9.31 -16.51 18.98
N GLU A 256 -10.00 -17.45 19.62
CA GLU A 256 -10.21 -18.80 19.10
C GLU A 256 -10.83 -18.78 17.70
N GLY A 257 -10.27 -19.57 16.79
CA GLY A 257 -10.69 -19.66 15.39
C GLY A 257 -10.20 -18.52 14.50
N PHE A 258 -9.53 -17.49 15.03
CA PHE A 258 -8.99 -16.42 14.21
C PHE A 258 -7.93 -16.92 13.23
N SER A 259 -8.12 -16.63 11.94
CA SER A 259 -7.17 -16.97 10.90
C SER A 259 -7.23 -16.01 9.71
N LYS A 260 -6.19 -16.04 8.86
CA LYS A 260 -6.16 -15.28 7.60
C LYS A 260 -7.34 -15.67 6.69
N LEU A 261 -7.75 -16.95 6.73
CA LEU A 261 -8.87 -17.45 5.93
C LEU A 261 -10.20 -16.84 6.37
N VAL A 262 -10.47 -16.79 7.68
CA VAL A 262 -11.67 -16.17 8.25
C VAL A 262 -11.80 -14.72 7.80
N VAL A 263 -10.74 -13.93 7.93
CA VAL A 263 -10.70 -12.52 7.50
C VAL A 263 -10.97 -12.40 5.99
N ALA A 264 -10.30 -13.21 5.18
CA ALA A 264 -10.42 -13.15 3.74
C ALA A 264 -11.82 -13.55 3.24
N ARG A 265 -12.42 -14.64 3.79
CA ARG A 265 -13.78 -15.08 3.45
C ARG A 265 -14.82 -14.02 3.83
N ALA A 266 -14.74 -13.48 5.05
CA ALA A 266 -15.64 -12.42 5.50
C ALA A 266 -15.57 -11.20 4.57
N ALA A 267 -14.37 -10.75 4.23
CA ALA A 267 -14.18 -9.61 3.34
C ALA A 267 -14.70 -9.88 1.91
N ILE A 268 -14.40 -11.05 1.34
CA ILE A 268 -14.90 -11.47 0.02
C ILE A 268 -16.43 -11.52 -0.02
N TYR A 269 -17.07 -12.02 1.05
CA TYR A 269 -18.52 -12.03 1.15
C TYR A 269 -19.10 -10.62 1.01
N ILE A 270 -18.56 -9.67 1.78
CA ILE A 270 -19.06 -8.29 1.78
C ILE A 270 -18.85 -7.63 0.42
N VAL A 271 -17.66 -7.76 -0.17
CA VAL A 271 -17.35 -7.21 -1.50
C VAL A 271 -18.32 -7.76 -2.55
N ARG A 272 -18.58 -9.08 -2.52
CA ARG A 272 -19.51 -9.74 -3.44
C ARG A 272 -20.96 -9.32 -3.22
N LYS A 273 -21.41 -9.25 -1.97
CA LYS A 273 -22.79 -8.89 -1.57
C LYS A 273 -23.10 -7.44 -1.93
N LYS A 274 -22.17 -6.52 -1.67
CA LYS A 274 -22.29 -5.10 -2.03
C LYS A 274 -22.02 -4.81 -3.51
N ARG A 275 -21.69 -5.83 -4.32
CA ARG A 275 -21.43 -5.72 -5.77
C ARG A 275 -20.40 -4.62 -6.08
N LEU A 276 -19.36 -4.46 -5.26
CA LEU A 276 -18.37 -3.42 -5.47
C LEU A 276 -17.58 -3.72 -6.75
N ALA A 277 -17.79 -2.89 -7.76
CA ALA A 277 -17.07 -2.96 -9.02
C ALA A 277 -15.79 -2.13 -8.89
N THR A 278 -14.69 -2.78 -8.48
CA THR A 278 -13.38 -2.13 -8.38
C THR A 278 -12.32 -2.98 -9.07
N ASP A 279 -11.43 -2.35 -9.83
CA ASP A 279 -10.30 -3.04 -10.45
C ASP A 279 -9.18 -3.34 -9.47
N ARG A 280 -9.15 -2.65 -8.32
CA ARG A 280 -8.10 -2.77 -7.30
C ARG A 280 -8.69 -2.89 -5.90
N LEU A 281 -8.17 -3.83 -5.12
CA LEU A 281 -8.54 -4.00 -3.71
C LEU A 281 -8.24 -2.76 -2.85
N SER A 282 -7.24 -1.95 -3.24
CA SER A 282 -6.90 -0.70 -2.56
C SER A 282 -8.00 0.36 -2.62
N HIS A 283 -8.95 0.24 -3.56
CA HIS A 283 -10.08 1.16 -3.67
C HIS A 283 -11.25 0.76 -2.76
N ILE A 284 -11.16 -0.38 -2.06
CA ILE A 284 -12.19 -0.85 -1.14
C ILE A 284 -11.83 -0.44 0.28
N GLU A 285 -12.71 0.35 0.91
CA GLU A 285 -12.56 0.81 2.28
C GLU A 285 -13.12 -0.22 3.27
N PHE A 286 -12.28 -1.18 3.67
CA PHE A 286 -12.67 -2.22 4.62
C PHE A 286 -12.87 -1.73 6.06
N ILE A 287 -12.44 -0.51 6.38
CA ILE A 287 -12.50 0.03 7.74
C ILE A 287 -13.92 0.09 8.30
N GLU A 288 -14.92 0.35 7.46
CA GLU A 288 -16.31 0.42 7.89
C GLU A 288 -16.86 -0.92 8.36
N TRP A 289 -16.31 -2.02 7.83
CA TRP A 289 -16.80 -3.38 8.13
C TRP A 289 -15.92 -4.11 9.13
N PHE A 290 -14.64 -3.73 9.18
CA PHE A 290 -13.63 -4.33 10.05
C PHE A 290 -12.80 -3.23 10.76
N PRO A 291 -13.41 -2.36 11.59
CA PRO A 291 -12.70 -1.28 12.28
C PRO A 291 -11.62 -1.78 13.26
N GLN A 292 -11.69 -3.04 13.66
CA GLN A 292 -10.78 -3.71 14.57
C GLN A 292 -9.54 -4.34 13.91
N LEU A 293 -9.49 -4.36 12.57
CA LEU A 293 -8.39 -4.89 11.79
C LEU A 293 -7.79 -3.83 10.87
N PRO A 294 -6.45 -3.74 10.74
CA PRO A 294 -5.83 -2.86 9.78
C PRO A 294 -6.22 -3.19 8.32
N GLN A 295 -6.59 -2.18 7.52
CA GLN A 295 -6.92 -2.37 6.09
C GLN A 295 -5.82 -3.09 5.30
N LEU A 296 -4.55 -2.79 5.59
CA LEU A 296 -3.42 -3.46 4.94
C LEU A 296 -3.36 -4.96 5.22
N TYR A 297 -3.73 -5.39 6.43
CA TYR A 297 -3.79 -6.80 6.80
C TYR A 297 -4.93 -7.50 6.06
N ILE A 298 -6.13 -6.91 6.05
CA ILE A 298 -7.31 -7.45 5.34
C ILE A 298 -6.99 -7.65 3.85
N THR A 299 -6.45 -6.61 3.20
CA THR A 299 -6.05 -6.68 1.78
C THR A 299 -5.00 -7.77 1.54
N SER A 300 -4.05 -7.95 2.46
CA SER A 300 -3.05 -9.02 2.38
C SER A 300 -3.70 -10.41 2.47
N CYS A 301 -4.63 -10.62 3.39
CA CYS A 301 -5.39 -11.87 3.54
C CYS A 301 -6.17 -12.19 2.27
N ILE A 302 -6.89 -11.21 1.70
CA ILE A 302 -7.62 -11.39 0.44
C ILE A 302 -6.66 -11.75 -0.69
N ARG A 303 -5.57 -10.99 -0.89
CA ARG A 303 -4.59 -11.28 -1.95
C ARG A 303 -3.99 -12.67 -1.83
N SER A 304 -3.62 -13.08 -0.61
CA SER A 304 -3.09 -14.43 -0.35
C SER A 304 -4.09 -15.49 -0.77
N LEU A 305 -5.36 -15.31 -0.41
CA LEU A 305 -6.43 -16.24 -0.75
C LEU A 305 -6.71 -16.28 -2.27
N LEU A 306 -6.82 -15.12 -2.91
CA LEU A 306 -7.02 -15.04 -4.36
C LEU A 306 -5.88 -15.73 -5.12
N LYS A 307 -4.62 -15.50 -4.73
CA LYS A 307 -3.46 -16.20 -5.28
C LYS A 307 -3.57 -17.72 -5.11
N LYS A 308 -4.01 -18.20 -3.94
CA LYS A 308 -4.24 -19.64 -3.70
C LYS A 308 -5.33 -20.19 -4.64
N CYS A 309 -6.44 -19.48 -4.82
CA CYS A 309 -7.51 -19.88 -5.73
C CYS A 309 -7.06 -19.89 -7.20
N VAL A 310 -6.30 -18.89 -7.64
CA VAL A 310 -5.71 -18.84 -9.00
C VAL A 310 -4.76 -20.01 -9.21
N LYS A 311 -3.85 -20.29 -8.27
CA LYS A 311 -2.95 -21.45 -8.36
C LYS A 311 -3.72 -22.78 -8.41
N ARG A 312 -4.81 -22.92 -7.63
CA ARG A 312 -5.67 -24.12 -7.68
C ARG A 312 -6.39 -24.25 -9.01
N LEU A 313 -6.86 -23.14 -9.60
CA LEU A 313 -7.46 -23.13 -10.93
C LEU A 313 -6.44 -23.55 -11.99
N GLN A 314 -5.23 -22.95 -11.99
CA GLN A 314 -4.14 -23.32 -12.90
C GLN A 314 -3.72 -24.79 -12.78
N GLY A 315 -3.85 -25.38 -11.59
CA GLY A 315 -3.54 -26.79 -11.35
C GLY A 315 -4.72 -27.75 -11.54
N ASN A 316 -5.90 -27.29 -11.99
CA ASN A 316 -7.13 -28.08 -12.06
C ASN A 316 -7.53 -28.76 -10.73
N ARG A 317 -7.31 -28.06 -9.61
CA ARG A 317 -7.57 -28.54 -8.23
C ARG A 317 -8.71 -27.81 -7.53
N LEU A 318 -9.60 -27.16 -8.30
CA LEU A 318 -10.80 -26.56 -7.73
C LEU A 318 -11.78 -27.67 -7.33
N LYS A 319 -12.48 -27.47 -6.21
CA LYS A 319 -13.43 -28.46 -5.68
C LYS A 319 -14.88 -28.06 -5.90
N HIS A 320 -15.17 -26.76 -5.85
CA HIS A 320 -16.54 -26.24 -5.80
C HIS A 320 -16.82 -25.16 -6.85
N ALA A 321 -15.79 -24.48 -7.35
CA ALA A 321 -15.93 -23.51 -8.44
C ALA A 321 -16.04 -24.16 -9.85
N ASP A 322 -15.93 -25.49 -9.91
CA ASP A 322 -15.88 -26.29 -11.13
C ASP A 322 -17.02 -26.01 -12.11
N VAL A 323 -18.23 -25.68 -11.64
CA VAL A 323 -19.39 -25.48 -12.53
C VAL A 323 -19.33 -24.16 -13.30
N TYR A 324 -18.71 -23.10 -12.77
CA TYR A 324 -18.74 -21.79 -13.44
C TYR A 324 -17.63 -21.64 -14.48
N TYR A 325 -16.41 -22.11 -14.19
CA TYR A 325 -15.29 -21.99 -15.12
C TYR A 325 -15.20 -23.17 -16.10
N LYS A 326 -15.65 -24.39 -15.74
CA LYS A 326 -15.84 -25.44 -16.77
C LYS A 326 -16.96 -25.08 -17.75
N LYS A 327 -18.01 -24.35 -17.32
CA LYS A 327 -19.06 -23.87 -18.24
C LYS A 327 -18.63 -22.70 -19.12
N ILE A 328 -17.72 -21.82 -18.68
CA ILE A 328 -17.17 -20.78 -19.56
C ILE A 328 -16.40 -21.43 -20.72
N ASN A 329 -15.65 -22.52 -20.47
CA ASN A 329 -15.06 -23.34 -21.55
C ASN A 329 -16.11 -23.96 -22.50
N ILE A 330 -17.37 -24.17 -22.07
CA ILE A 330 -18.39 -24.80 -22.93
C ILE A 330 -19.19 -23.78 -23.75
N PHE A 331 -19.33 -22.53 -23.28
CA PHE A 331 -20.26 -21.56 -23.88
C PHE A 331 -19.59 -20.46 -24.73
N GLU A 332 -18.27 -20.27 -24.68
CA GLU A 332 -17.58 -19.33 -25.59
C GLU A 332 -17.07 -19.98 -26.90
N ILE A 333 -17.03 -21.32 -27.00
CA ILE A 333 -16.70 -22.02 -28.26
C ILE A 333 -17.89 -22.05 -29.24
N SER A 334 -19.13 -21.94 -28.75
CA SER A 334 -20.33 -22.16 -29.57
C SER A 334 -20.88 -20.91 -30.26
N ALA A 335 -20.20 -19.76 -30.20
CA ALA A 335 -20.68 -18.52 -30.83
C ALA A 335 -20.20 -18.32 -32.27
N ASP A 336 -19.12 -18.98 -32.70
CA ASP A 336 -18.54 -18.80 -34.05
C ASP A 336 -18.56 -20.06 -34.93
N SER A 337 -19.19 -21.16 -34.49
CA SER A 337 -19.44 -22.30 -35.37
C SER A 337 -20.83 -22.87 -35.15
N VAL A 338 -21.74 -22.51 -36.06
CA VAL A 338 -22.73 -23.37 -36.74
C VAL A 338 -23.86 -22.45 -37.23
N GLY A 339 -23.92 -22.30 -38.55
CA GLY A 339 -24.99 -21.60 -39.23
C GLY A 339 -26.35 -22.29 -39.07
N ASN A 340 -27.40 -21.48 -39.22
CA ASN A 340 -28.75 -21.82 -39.65
C ASN A 340 -29.29 -23.20 -39.26
N SER A 341 -30.10 -23.25 -38.20
CA SER A 341 -31.43 -23.87 -38.32
C SER A 341 -32.39 -23.33 -37.27
N VAL A 342 -33.62 -23.14 -37.74
CA VAL A 342 -34.80 -22.61 -37.05
C VAL A 342 -35.31 -23.59 -35.99
N GLY A 343 -35.72 -23.10 -34.82
CA GLY A 343 -36.40 -23.93 -33.81
C GLY A 343 -36.89 -23.15 -32.59
N THR A 344 -38.21 -23.07 -32.47
CA THR A 344 -39.08 -22.45 -31.47
C THR A 344 -38.84 -22.79 -29.98
N ALA A 345 -39.02 -21.77 -29.13
CA ALA A 345 -39.56 -21.70 -27.76
C ALA A 345 -39.54 -22.92 -26.82
N ARG A 346 -39.05 -22.72 -25.57
CA ARG A 346 -39.84 -22.90 -24.33
C ARG A 346 -39.10 -22.51 -23.05
N ASP A 347 -39.86 -21.94 -22.11
CA ASP A 347 -39.58 -21.83 -20.68
C ASP A 347 -39.14 -23.15 -20.06
N THR A 348 -38.14 -23.14 -19.17
CA THR A 348 -37.99 -24.18 -18.14
C THR A 348 -37.23 -23.67 -16.92
N VAL A 349 -37.99 -23.32 -15.88
CA VAL A 349 -37.87 -23.69 -14.46
C VAL A 349 -36.49 -24.18 -13.97
N GLU A 350 -35.91 -23.44 -13.01
CA GLU A 350 -34.82 -23.92 -12.14
C GLU A 350 -35.28 -25.14 -11.32
N PRO A 351 -34.53 -26.27 -11.30
CA PRO A 351 -34.76 -27.28 -10.28
C PRO A 351 -33.96 -26.95 -9.02
N ASP A 352 -34.69 -26.83 -7.92
CA ASP A 352 -34.20 -26.96 -6.56
C ASP A 352 -33.54 -28.35 -6.41
N ILE A 353 -32.21 -28.39 -6.34
CA ILE A 353 -31.48 -29.60 -5.98
C ILE A 353 -31.04 -29.45 -4.52
N GLN A 354 -31.90 -29.91 -3.62
CA GLN A 354 -31.50 -30.39 -2.31
C GLN A 354 -30.57 -31.60 -2.51
N ARG A 355 -29.31 -31.45 -2.13
CA ARG A 355 -28.38 -32.56 -1.92
C ARG A 355 -27.76 -32.40 -0.55
N ASP A 356 -28.24 -33.23 0.38
CA ASP A 356 -27.55 -33.60 1.60
C ASP A 356 -26.19 -34.20 1.23
N PHE A 357 -25.11 -33.58 1.69
CA PHE A 357 -23.79 -34.22 1.71
C PHE A 357 -23.04 -33.84 2.98
N CYS A 358 -22.59 -34.90 3.64
CA CYS A 358 -21.96 -34.98 4.94
C CYS A 358 -20.76 -34.04 5.11
N ASP A 359 -20.73 -33.40 6.28
CA ASP A 359 -19.56 -32.70 6.82
C ASP A 359 -18.47 -33.71 7.20
N GLY A 360 -17.27 -33.49 6.66
CA GLY A 360 -16.03 -34.04 7.18
C GLY A 360 -15.03 -32.90 7.37
N PRO A 361 -14.38 -32.76 8.54
CA PRO A 361 -13.46 -31.67 8.78
C PRO A 361 -12.16 -31.92 8.00
N THR A 362 -11.86 -31.06 7.03
CA THR A 362 -10.54 -31.03 6.40
C THR A 362 -9.62 -30.24 7.31
N VAL A 363 -8.76 -30.95 8.05
CA VAL A 363 -7.67 -30.36 8.82
C VAL A 363 -6.61 -29.87 7.83
N ASP A 364 -6.61 -28.57 7.54
CA ASP A 364 -5.54 -27.91 6.78
C ASP A 364 -4.33 -27.72 7.71
N HIS A 365 -3.25 -28.47 7.47
CA HIS A 365 -1.94 -28.17 8.04
C HIS A 365 -1.41 -26.87 7.42
N ASP A 366 -1.45 -25.78 8.19
CA ASP A 366 -0.76 -24.53 7.86
C ASP A 366 0.76 -24.78 7.91
N ILE A 367 1.37 -24.89 6.73
CA ILE A 367 2.82 -24.79 6.57
C ILE A 367 3.20 -23.33 6.85
N ASP A 368 3.67 -23.09 8.08
CA ASP A 368 4.28 -21.84 8.51
C ASP A 368 5.67 -21.75 7.86
N GLY A 369 5.73 -21.00 6.76
CA GLY A 369 6.95 -20.70 6.05
C GLY A 369 7.06 -19.21 5.88
N THR A 370 7.99 -18.61 6.62
CA THR A 370 8.47 -17.23 6.48
C THR A 370 9.06 -17.05 5.09
N GLN A 371 8.22 -16.86 4.07
CA GLN A 371 8.67 -16.57 2.72
C GLN A 371 8.91 -15.08 2.54
N ASP A 372 10.10 -14.77 2.02
CA ASP A 372 10.51 -13.46 1.54
C ASP A 372 9.40 -12.82 0.70
N TYR A 373 9.01 -11.61 1.12
CA TYR A 373 7.99 -10.83 0.44
C TYR A 373 8.56 -10.32 -0.89
N PRO A 374 8.02 -10.72 -2.05
CA PRO A 374 8.43 -10.10 -3.30
C PRO A 374 8.03 -8.62 -3.28
N ALA A 375 8.91 -7.80 -3.86
CA ALA A 375 8.65 -6.40 -4.15
C ALA A 375 7.27 -6.25 -4.82
N ILE A 376 6.60 -5.11 -4.55
CA ILE A 376 5.35 -4.72 -5.18
C ILE A 376 5.61 -4.56 -6.68
N THR A 377 5.58 -5.66 -7.42
CA THR A 377 5.64 -5.68 -8.89
C THR A 377 4.28 -5.27 -9.43
N GLN A 378 4.30 -4.63 -10.60
CA GLN A 378 3.11 -4.22 -11.34
C GLN A 378 2.06 -5.34 -11.34
N ASP A 379 0.79 -4.99 -11.12
CA ASP A 379 -0.35 -5.91 -11.12
C ASP A 379 -0.55 -6.51 -12.52
N VAL A 380 0.33 -7.44 -12.93
CA VAL A 380 0.12 -8.28 -14.10
C VAL A 380 -1.08 -9.16 -13.77
N LEU A 381 -2.15 -9.01 -14.55
CA LEU A 381 -3.35 -9.81 -14.35
C LEU A 381 -3.01 -11.28 -14.58
N PRO A 382 -3.38 -12.18 -13.65
CA PRO A 382 -3.06 -13.58 -13.82
C PRO A 382 -3.80 -14.15 -15.03
N GLU A 383 -3.04 -14.82 -15.88
CA GLU A 383 -3.56 -15.59 -17.01
C GLU A 383 -3.61 -17.07 -16.66
N VAL A 384 -4.64 -17.74 -17.15
CA VAL A 384 -4.79 -19.20 -17.05
C VAL A 384 -5.00 -19.74 -18.45
N SER A 385 -4.09 -20.60 -18.90
CA SER A 385 -4.24 -21.32 -20.16
C SER A 385 -5.33 -22.38 -20.00
N SER A 386 -6.34 -22.33 -20.86
CA SER A 386 -7.29 -23.40 -21.13
C SER A 386 -7.04 -23.95 -22.54
N ASP A 387 -7.69 -25.08 -22.85
CA ASP A 387 -7.67 -25.68 -24.19
C ASP A 387 -8.20 -24.70 -25.27
N ASP A 388 -8.97 -23.69 -24.86
CA ASP A 388 -9.61 -22.67 -25.70
C ASP A 388 -8.87 -21.32 -25.74
N GLY A 389 -7.70 -21.23 -25.09
CA GLY A 389 -6.87 -20.02 -25.05
C GLY A 389 -6.55 -19.51 -23.64
N ASN A 390 -5.98 -18.30 -23.55
CA ASN A 390 -5.59 -17.72 -22.26
C ASN A 390 -6.72 -16.87 -21.68
N ILE A 391 -7.20 -17.23 -20.48
CA ILE A 391 -8.22 -16.49 -19.74
C ILE A 391 -7.54 -15.51 -18.80
N VAL A 392 -7.78 -14.21 -19.01
CA VAL A 392 -7.38 -13.16 -18.05
C VAL A 392 -8.35 -13.14 -16.87
N LEU A 393 -7.80 -13.31 -15.66
CA LEU A 393 -8.57 -13.28 -14.42
C LEU A 393 -8.58 -11.88 -13.81
N THR A 394 -9.56 -11.07 -14.20
CA THR A 394 -9.84 -9.78 -13.55
C THR A 394 -10.10 -9.95 -12.05
N LEU A 395 -9.90 -8.91 -11.24
CA LEU A 395 -10.16 -8.96 -9.80
C LEU A 395 -11.60 -9.43 -9.49
N LYS A 396 -12.58 -8.96 -10.27
CA LYS A 396 -13.98 -9.41 -10.18
C LYS A 396 -14.13 -10.92 -10.40
N ARG A 397 -13.44 -11.48 -11.40
CA ARG A 397 -13.41 -12.93 -11.67
C ARG A 397 -12.74 -13.68 -10.52
N GLN A 398 -11.59 -13.22 -10.03
CA GLN A 398 -10.89 -13.84 -8.90
C GLN A 398 -11.75 -13.86 -7.61
N ILE A 399 -12.43 -12.76 -7.29
CA ILE A 399 -13.33 -12.68 -6.12
C ILE A 399 -14.51 -13.65 -6.29
N LYS A 400 -15.09 -13.74 -7.49
CA LYS A 400 -16.17 -14.69 -7.78
C LYS A 400 -15.69 -16.13 -7.64
N LEU A 401 -14.51 -16.45 -8.17
CA LEU A 401 -13.86 -17.75 -8.02
C LEU A 401 -13.72 -18.13 -6.55
N ALA A 402 -13.10 -17.26 -5.74
CA ALA A 402 -12.90 -17.51 -4.31
C ALA A 402 -14.22 -17.62 -3.53
N TYR A 403 -15.23 -16.83 -3.89
CA TYR A 403 -16.55 -16.87 -3.25
C TYR A 403 -17.21 -18.26 -3.40
N HIS A 404 -17.15 -18.84 -4.60
CA HIS A 404 -17.71 -20.16 -4.87
C HIS A 404 -16.81 -21.29 -4.35
N GLU A 405 -15.51 -21.21 -4.61
CA GLU A 405 -14.55 -22.26 -4.24
C GLU A 405 -14.51 -22.51 -2.73
N LEU A 406 -14.66 -21.46 -1.92
CA LEU A 406 -14.62 -21.57 -0.45
C LEU A 406 -16.00 -21.61 0.19
N GLN A 407 -17.06 -21.73 -0.61
CA GLN A 407 -18.45 -21.73 -0.14
C GLN A 407 -18.72 -20.57 0.84
N VAL A 408 -18.20 -19.38 0.54
CA VAL A 408 -18.09 -18.24 1.47
C VAL A 408 -19.42 -17.91 2.16
N ARG A 409 -20.55 -18.07 1.45
CA ARG A 409 -21.90 -17.87 2.00
C ARG A 409 -22.19 -18.73 3.22
N ARG A 410 -21.73 -19.99 3.26
CA ARG A 410 -21.97 -20.94 4.35
C ARG A 410 -21.21 -20.56 5.62
N HIS A 411 -19.97 -20.07 5.46
CA HIS A 411 -19.11 -19.73 6.59
C HIS A 411 -19.29 -18.29 7.10
N HIS A 412 -19.94 -17.41 6.34
CA HIS A 412 -20.02 -15.99 6.67
C HIS A 412 -20.49 -15.70 8.11
N ARG A 413 -21.52 -16.39 8.60
CA ARG A 413 -22.03 -16.17 9.96
C ARG A 413 -20.98 -16.50 11.02
N SER A 414 -20.35 -17.67 10.92
CA SER A 414 -19.29 -18.10 11.84
C SER A 414 -18.05 -17.20 11.72
N ASP A 415 -17.65 -16.84 10.50
CA ASP A 415 -16.51 -15.95 10.28
C ASP A 415 -16.74 -14.57 10.94
N MET A 416 -17.93 -13.99 10.78
CA MET A 416 -18.28 -12.71 11.41
C MET A 416 -18.37 -12.81 12.92
N GLU A 417 -18.81 -13.94 13.47
CA GLU A 417 -18.84 -14.19 14.91
C GLU A 417 -17.42 -14.23 15.50
N ILE A 418 -16.47 -14.89 14.82
CA ILE A 418 -15.06 -14.89 15.26
C ILE A 418 -14.51 -13.45 15.21
N LEU A 419 -14.78 -12.71 14.14
CA LEU A 419 -14.27 -11.35 13.96
C LEU A 419 -14.90 -10.33 14.92
N SER A 420 -16.14 -10.55 15.38
CA SER A 420 -16.80 -9.65 16.35
C SER A 420 -16.25 -9.76 17.76
N ARG A 421 -15.56 -10.87 18.09
CA ARG A 421 -14.85 -11.05 19.36
C ARG A 421 -13.60 -10.17 19.47
N ILE A 422 -13.09 -9.67 18.35
CA ILE A 422 -11.96 -8.73 18.33
C ILE A 422 -12.50 -7.33 18.62
N SER A 423 -12.08 -6.77 19.75
CA SER A 423 -12.49 -5.42 20.14
C SER A 423 -11.76 -4.33 19.33
N GLN A 424 -12.53 -3.37 18.83
CA GLN A 424 -12.00 -2.16 18.17
C GLN A 424 -11.35 -1.16 19.15
N SER A 425 -11.65 -1.31 20.43
CA SER A 425 -11.28 -0.39 21.51
C SER A 425 -10.19 -0.92 22.43
N SER A 426 -9.64 -2.11 22.15
CA SER A 426 -8.57 -2.70 22.96
C SER A 426 -7.49 -3.34 22.10
N ILE A 427 -6.28 -3.37 22.63
CA ILE A 427 -5.19 -4.22 22.14
C ILE A 427 -5.12 -5.43 23.06
N PRO A 428 -5.18 -6.68 22.57
CA PRO A 428 -5.00 -7.84 23.43
C PRO A 428 -3.61 -7.82 24.05
N GLN A 429 -3.49 -8.28 25.29
CA GLN A 429 -2.19 -8.48 25.92
C GLN A 429 -1.57 -9.77 25.39
N LEU A 430 -0.26 -9.77 25.18
CA LEU A 430 0.49 -10.95 24.78
C LEU A 430 1.26 -11.48 25.99
N ASP A 431 0.63 -12.39 26.72
CA ASP A 431 1.24 -13.07 27.87
C ASP A 431 1.99 -14.30 27.37
N ASN A 432 3.34 -14.21 27.37
CA ASN A 432 4.31 -15.28 27.08
C ASN A 432 3.99 -16.22 25.90
N ILE A 433 4.54 -15.94 24.71
CA ILE A 433 4.47 -16.81 23.51
C ILE A 433 5.23 -18.14 23.66
N ASN A 434 6.01 -18.36 24.72
CA ASN A 434 6.88 -19.54 24.86
C ASN A 434 6.19 -20.75 25.52
N GLN A 435 4.97 -21.10 25.09
CA GLN A 435 4.37 -22.40 25.39
C GLN A 435 3.93 -23.12 24.11
#